data_AF-A0AA39YYC5-F1
#
_entry.id   AF-A0AA39YYC5-F1
#
_cell.length_a   1.000
_cell.length_b   1.000
_cell.length_c   1.000
_cell.angle_alpha   90.00
_cell.angle_beta   90.00
_cell.angle_gamma   90.00
#
_symmetry.space_group_name_H-M   'P 1'
#
loop_
_entity.id
_entity.type
_entity.pdbx_description
1 polymer ?
#
loop_
_entity_poly.entity_id
_entity_poly.type
_entity_poly.pdbx_seq_one_letter_code
_entity_poly.pdbx_strand_id
1 'polypeptide(L)'
;MHKVAIPLLFSLLVASGSSQSCNLQFDGRVPPSFGVAGFDTPNEFFSDSNVLGAGLSFSQLIQLPAISASLFDIGTIPIEATISDASIFNGQTGFRRAELLPASNSGIDDSTTGVKTLHFSVAKDLQRPLNLSHEYQLVFLESNDFSTNQFVLKTGTILGGDAAADPDAVRQKSECKVG
;
A
#
# COMPACT_ATOMS: atom_id res chain seq x y z
N MET A 1 17.76 9.42 -65.81
CA MET A 1 16.59 9.56 -64.92
C MET A 1 17.11 9.86 -63.51
N HIS A 2 17.14 11.14 -63.10
CA HIS A 2 17.62 11.55 -61.79
C HIS A 2 16.44 11.59 -60.81
N LYS A 3 16.44 10.71 -59.79
CA LYS A 3 15.44 10.72 -58.72
C LYS A 3 15.88 11.72 -57.66
N VAL A 4 15.14 12.82 -57.55
CA VAL A 4 15.26 13.78 -56.44
C VAL A 4 14.44 13.23 -55.27
N ALA A 5 15.09 12.98 -54.13
CA ALA A 5 14.43 12.59 -52.90
C ALA A 5 14.06 13.84 -52.09
N ILE A 6 12.77 14.03 -51.80
CA ILE A 6 12.26 15.11 -50.95
C ILE A 6 12.16 14.54 -49.51
N PRO A 7 12.83 15.13 -48.50
CA PRO A 7 12.71 14.65 -47.14
C PRO A 7 11.39 15.14 -46.53
N LEU A 8 10.61 14.20 -46.00
CA LEU A 8 9.40 14.48 -45.24
C LEU A 8 9.82 14.77 -43.78
N LEU A 9 9.67 16.01 -43.32
CA LEU A 9 9.85 16.37 -41.91
C LEU A 9 8.61 15.95 -41.12
N PHE A 10 8.76 14.97 -40.24
CA PHE A 10 7.77 14.62 -39.22
C PHE A 10 7.95 15.57 -38.02
N SER A 11 7.02 16.50 -37.81
CA SER A 11 6.95 17.29 -36.58
C SER A 11 6.33 16.45 -35.47
N LEU A 12 7.13 16.03 -34.48
CA LEU A 12 6.62 15.46 -33.24
C LEU A 12 5.94 16.57 -32.42
N LEU A 13 4.60 16.55 -32.35
CA LEU A 13 3.89 17.25 -31.29
C LEU A 13 4.17 16.52 -29.97
N VAL A 14 5.06 17.07 -29.15
CA VAL A 14 5.20 16.67 -27.75
C VAL A 14 3.99 17.26 -27.01
N ALA A 15 3.02 16.41 -26.68
CA ALA A 15 1.93 16.79 -25.79
C ALA A 15 2.53 17.05 -24.40
N SER A 16 2.63 18.32 -24.02
CA SER A 16 2.98 18.74 -22.67
C SER A 16 1.84 18.34 -21.74
N GLY A 17 1.95 17.18 -21.08
CA GLY A 17 1.07 16.82 -19.98
C GLY A 17 1.25 17.83 -18.85
N SER A 18 0.21 18.60 -18.53
CA SER A 18 0.22 19.42 -17.32
C SER A 18 0.28 18.50 -16.11
N SER A 19 1.30 18.64 -15.27
CA SER A 19 1.30 18.03 -13.94
C SER A 19 0.12 18.62 -13.16
N GLN A 20 -0.93 17.84 -12.95
CA GLN A 20 -2.05 18.24 -12.12
C GLN A 20 -1.50 18.43 -10.69
N SER A 21 -1.56 19.67 -10.17
CA SER A 21 -1.29 19.93 -8.75
C SER A 21 -2.53 19.47 -7.97
N CYS A 22 -2.54 18.19 -7.59
CA CYS A 22 -3.54 17.64 -6.68
C CYS A 22 -3.10 17.95 -5.26
N ASN A 23 -3.99 18.55 -4.46
CA ASN A 23 -3.77 18.59 -3.02
C ASN A 23 -3.83 17.14 -2.50
N LEU A 24 -2.74 16.68 -1.89
CA LEU A 24 -2.72 15.34 -1.30
C LEU A 24 -3.60 15.35 -0.06
N GLN A 25 -4.58 14.45 -0.02
CA GLN A 25 -5.38 14.22 1.18
C GLN A 25 -4.54 13.62 2.31
N PHE A 26 -3.58 12.78 1.91
CA PHE A 26 -2.66 12.08 2.79
C PHE A 26 -1.38 11.78 2.01
N ASP A 27 -0.23 11.99 2.62
CA ASP A 27 1.08 11.58 2.10
C ASP A 27 1.74 10.61 3.08
N GLY A 28 1.63 9.31 2.79
CA GLY A 28 2.20 8.24 3.61
C GLY A 28 3.65 7.90 3.27
N ARG A 29 4.32 8.68 2.40
CA ARG A 29 5.71 8.39 2.04
C ARG A 29 6.65 8.84 3.15
N VAL A 30 7.58 7.96 3.51
CA VAL A 30 8.45 8.14 4.66
C VAL A 30 9.75 8.82 4.23
N PRO A 31 10.18 9.93 4.87
CA PRO A 31 11.41 10.59 4.49
C PRO A 31 12.64 9.77 4.95
N PRO A 32 13.79 9.85 4.26
CA PRO A 32 14.98 9.05 4.57
C PRO A 32 15.55 9.23 5.98
N SER A 33 15.27 10.36 6.62
CA SER A 33 15.70 10.66 7.99
C SER A 33 14.78 10.10 9.07
N PHE A 34 13.63 9.50 8.68
CA PHE A 34 12.68 8.96 9.63
C PHE A 34 13.14 7.57 10.11
N GLY A 35 13.43 7.46 11.41
CA GLY A 35 13.83 6.20 12.02
C GLY A 35 12.64 5.38 12.49
N VAL A 36 12.82 4.07 12.66
CA VAL A 36 11.77 3.15 13.13
C VAL A 36 11.14 3.56 14.47
N ALA A 37 11.92 4.17 15.37
CA ALA A 37 11.40 4.67 16.65
C ALA A 37 10.39 5.81 16.49
N GLY A 38 10.41 6.53 15.36
CA GLY A 38 9.44 7.59 15.08
C GLY A 38 8.01 7.07 14.91
N PHE A 39 7.84 5.80 14.51
CA PHE A 39 6.53 5.15 14.40
C PHE A 39 5.90 4.83 15.76
N ASP A 40 6.67 4.84 16.86
CA ASP A 40 6.17 4.60 18.22
C ASP A 40 5.69 5.89 18.90
N THR A 41 5.67 7.01 18.16
CA THR A 41 5.25 8.32 18.66
C THR A 41 4.34 9.01 17.66
N PRO A 42 3.47 9.94 18.12
CA PRO A 42 2.61 10.68 17.21
C PRO A 42 3.43 11.40 16.13
N ASN A 43 3.08 11.16 14.87
CA ASN A 43 3.72 11.73 13.69
C ASN A 43 2.66 12.07 12.63
N GLU A 44 3.07 12.71 11.54
CA GLU A 44 2.16 13.17 10.49
C GLU A 44 1.75 12.09 9.47
N PHE A 45 2.42 10.93 9.48
CA PHE A 45 2.26 9.88 8.48
C PHE A 45 1.26 8.82 8.95
N PHE A 46 1.58 8.14 10.06
CA PHE A 46 0.83 6.97 10.50
C PHE A 46 0.52 7.03 11.99
N SER A 47 -0.61 6.45 12.38
CA SER A 47 -0.95 6.24 13.78
C SER A 47 0.13 5.40 14.47
N ASP A 48 0.46 5.75 15.71
CA ASP A 48 1.50 5.13 16.53
C ASP A 48 1.00 3.97 17.40
N SER A 49 -0.30 3.70 17.40
CA SER A 49 -0.91 2.70 18.29
C SER A 49 -2.04 1.86 17.69
N ASN A 50 -2.37 2.04 16.41
CA ASN A 50 -3.48 1.32 15.80
C ASN A 50 -3.06 -0.01 15.17
N VAL A 51 -3.86 -1.05 15.39
CA VAL A 51 -3.77 -2.36 14.71
C VAL A 51 -2.39 -3.02 14.77
N LEU A 52 -1.96 -3.32 15.99
CA LEU A 52 -0.77 -4.12 16.30
C LEU A 52 -1.04 -5.11 17.43
N GLY A 53 -0.18 -6.11 17.58
CA GLY A 53 -0.27 -7.11 18.65
C GLY A 53 -0.13 -6.51 20.05
N ALA A 54 -0.80 -7.11 21.04
CA ALA A 54 -0.71 -6.66 22.43
C ALA A 54 0.74 -6.67 22.95
N GLY A 55 1.19 -5.53 23.49
CA GLY A 55 2.55 -5.37 24.03
C GLY A 55 3.64 -5.15 22.98
N LEU A 56 3.29 -5.06 21.70
CA LEU A 56 4.21 -4.69 20.64
C LEU A 56 4.24 -3.18 20.42
N SER A 57 5.31 -2.70 19.77
CA SER A 57 5.39 -1.35 19.20
C SER A 57 5.68 -1.43 17.69
N PHE A 58 5.43 -0.36 16.94
CA PHE A 58 5.70 -0.35 15.51
C PHE A 58 7.18 -0.45 15.19
N SER A 59 8.08 0.08 16.02
CA SER A 59 9.52 -0.07 15.80
C SER A 59 10.00 -1.53 15.89
N GLN A 60 9.22 -2.42 16.49
CA GLN A 60 9.47 -3.87 16.50
C GLN A 60 8.92 -4.57 15.25
N LEU A 61 7.96 -3.95 14.56
CA LEU A 61 7.26 -4.52 13.41
C LEU A 61 7.73 -3.91 12.08
N ILE A 62 8.26 -2.69 12.09
CA ILE A 62 8.68 -1.96 10.90
C ILE A 62 10.18 -2.11 10.68
N GLN A 63 10.55 -2.39 9.43
CA GLN A 63 11.93 -2.31 8.96
C GLN A 63 12.08 -1.24 7.87
N LEU A 64 13.29 -0.67 7.80
CA LEU A 64 13.69 0.27 6.75
C LEU A 64 14.71 -0.44 5.85
N PRO A 65 14.27 -1.21 4.85
CA PRO A 65 15.18 -1.99 4.01
C PRO A 65 16.07 -1.08 3.16
N ALA A 66 17.35 -1.41 3.08
CA ALA A 66 18.32 -0.73 2.22
C ALA A 66 18.20 -1.18 0.76
N ILE A 67 17.03 -0.97 0.16
CA ILE A 67 16.72 -1.30 -1.23
C ILE A 67 16.35 -0.02 -2.01
N SER A 68 16.47 -0.09 -3.33
CA SER A 68 15.95 0.98 -4.18
C SER A 68 14.43 1.07 -4.04
N ALA A 69 13.93 2.30 -3.83
CA ALA A 69 12.51 2.59 -3.87
C ALA A 69 11.91 2.33 -5.27
N SER A 70 10.59 2.35 -5.36
CA SER A 70 9.87 2.25 -6.64
C SER A 70 10.27 3.37 -7.59
N LEU A 71 10.14 3.17 -8.91
CA LEU A 71 10.59 4.12 -9.95
C LEU A 71 10.05 5.55 -9.75
N PHE A 72 8.84 5.68 -9.18
CA PHE A 72 8.17 6.96 -8.96
C PHE A 72 8.26 7.47 -7.51
N ASP A 73 8.98 6.76 -6.64
CA ASP A 73 9.11 7.06 -5.22
C ASP A 73 10.45 7.79 -5.00
N ILE A 74 10.40 9.12 -5.17
CA ILE A 74 11.57 10.00 -5.16
C ILE A 74 11.67 10.73 -3.81
N GLY A 75 12.86 10.71 -3.20
CA GLY A 75 13.15 11.47 -1.98
C GLY A 75 12.61 10.85 -0.70
N THR A 76 12.27 9.57 -0.75
CA THR A 76 11.55 8.79 0.27
C THR A 76 12.19 7.41 0.38
N ILE A 77 11.84 6.66 1.43
CA ILE A 77 12.32 5.30 1.65
C ILE A 77 11.15 4.32 1.74
N PRO A 78 11.31 3.07 1.24
CA PRO A 78 10.35 2.03 1.48
C PRO A 78 10.36 1.62 2.95
N ILE A 79 9.22 1.13 3.42
CA ILE A 79 9.08 0.49 4.72
C ILE A 79 8.57 -0.93 4.53
N GLU A 80 8.87 -1.78 5.49
CA GLU A 80 8.34 -3.14 5.53
C GLU A 80 7.61 -3.38 6.83
N ALA A 81 6.36 -3.85 6.74
CA ALA A 81 5.60 -4.36 7.86
C ALA A 81 5.84 -5.86 8.04
N THR A 82 6.42 -6.23 9.18
CA THR A 82 6.63 -7.62 9.59
C THR A 82 5.48 -8.09 10.47
N ILE A 83 5.06 -9.34 10.28
CA ILE A 83 4.13 -10.02 11.19
C ILE A 83 4.80 -11.25 11.82
N SER A 84 4.38 -11.60 13.02
CA SER A 84 4.85 -12.78 13.75
C SER A 84 3.70 -13.40 14.54
N ASP A 85 3.98 -14.47 15.30
CA ASP A 85 2.99 -15.05 16.21
C ASP A 85 2.50 -14.10 17.31
N ALA A 86 3.26 -13.05 17.61
CA ALA A 86 2.86 -12.02 18.56
C ALA A 86 1.88 -10.98 17.97
N SER A 87 1.70 -10.94 16.65
CA SER A 87 0.86 -9.95 15.94
C SER A 87 -0.66 -10.21 16.11
N ILE A 88 -1.12 -10.48 17.33
CA ILE A 88 -2.52 -10.71 17.69
C ILE A 88 -3.17 -9.39 18.10
N PHE A 89 -3.85 -8.75 17.16
CA PHE A 89 -4.61 -7.54 17.45
C PHE A 89 -5.95 -7.87 18.12
N ASN A 90 -6.26 -7.19 19.22
CA ASN A 90 -7.55 -7.25 19.92
C ASN A 90 -8.08 -8.68 20.18
N GLY A 91 -7.17 -9.61 20.55
CA GLY A 91 -7.52 -11.01 20.83
C GLY A 91 -7.96 -11.83 19.61
N GLN A 92 -7.81 -11.32 18.39
CA GLN A 92 -8.21 -11.99 17.16
C GLN A 92 -7.20 -13.08 16.77
N THR A 93 -7.31 -14.27 17.36
CA THR A 93 -6.34 -15.36 17.15
C THR A 93 -6.38 -15.99 15.76
N GLY A 94 -7.46 -15.75 15.00
CA GLY A 94 -7.60 -16.21 13.62
C GLY A 94 -6.76 -15.42 12.60
N PHE A 95 -6.16 -14.31 13.01
CA PHE A 95 -5.38 -13.43 12.13
C PHE A 95 -4.04 -13.03 12.78
N ARG A 96 -3.12 -12.59 11.93
CA ARG A 96 -1.93 -11.82 12.32
C ARG A 96 -2.02 -10.46 11.66
N ARG A 97 -1.94 -9.38 12.44
CA ARG A 97 -2.20 -8.01 11.97
C ARG A 97 -1.10 -7.05 12.42
N ALA A 98 -0.62 -6.27 11.45
CA ALA A 98 0.26 -5.13 11.64
C ALA A 98 -0.10 -4.15 10.51
N GLU A 99 -0.89 -3.14 10.82
CA GLU A 99 -1.46 -2.25 9.80
C GLU A 99 -1.16 -0.80 10.13
N LEU A 100 -0.64 -0.08 9.13
CA LEU A 100 -0.40 1.35 9.24
C LEU A 100 -1.63 2.09 8.71
N LEU A 101 -2.27 2.85 9.58
CA LEU A 101 -3.38 3.73 9.24
C LEU A 101 -2.87 5.17 9.18
N PRO A 102 -3.37 6.01 8.26
CA PRO A 102 -3.04 7.43 8.25
C PRO A 102 -3.23 8.04 9.63
N ALA A 103 -2.28 8.86 10.10
CA ALA A 103 -2.37 9.52 11.40
C ALA A 103 -3.61 10.43 11.52
N SER A 104 -4.05 10.99 10.38
CA SER A 104 -5.23 11.84 10.27
C SER A 104 -6.55 11.09 10.17
N ASN A 105 -6.55 9.74 10.13
CA ASN A 105 -7.76 8.96 9.91
C ASN A 105 -8.76 9.16 11.05
N SER A 106 -9.92 9.72 10.70
CA SER A 106 -11.05 9.91 11.62
C SER A 106 -12.28 9.08 11.24
N GLY A 107 -12.23 8.37 10.10
CA GLY A 107 -13.36 7.68 9.50
C GLY A 107 -14.41 8.60 8.85
N ILE A 108 -14.27 9.92 8.99
CA ILE A 108 -15.20 10.93 8.46
C ILE A 108 -14.48 12.14 7.84
N ASP A 109 -13.16 12.06 7.61
CA ASP A 109 -12.39 13.14 6.99
C ASP A 109 -12.59 13.19 5.48
N ASP A 110 -12.04 14.22 4.83
CA ASP A 110 -12.21 14.46 3.40
C ASP A 110 -11.70 13.32 2.50
N SER A 111 -10.92 12.36 3.02
CA SER A 111 -10.58 11.11 2.30
C SER A 111 -11.79 10.23 2.00
N THR A 112 -12.89 10.40 2.74
CA THR A 112 -14.12 9.62 2.61
C THR A 112 -15.14 10.22 1.64
N THR A 113 -14.84 11.38 1.04
CA THR A 113 -15.77 12.11 0.18
C THR A 113 -15.30 12.15 -1.28
N GLY A 114 -16.26 12.19 -2.21
CA GLY A 114 -15.99 12.35 -3.64
C GLY A 114 -15.15 11.23 -4.25
N VAL A 115 -14.38 11.55 -5.29
CA VAL A 115 -13.47 10.61 -5.95
C VAL A 115 -12.05 10.84 -5.45
N LYS A 116 -11.41 9.79 -4.97
CA LYS A 116 -10.01 9.81 -4.50
C LYS A 116 -9.20 8.75 -5.21
N THR A 117 -7.89 8.97 -5.28
CA THR A 117 -6.92 8.02 -5.85
C THR A 117 -5.96 7.59 -4.75
N LEU A 118 -5.88 6.29 -4.50
CA LEU A 118 -4.88 5.71 -3.59
C LEU A 118 -3.69 5.22 -4.40
N HIS A 119 -2.51 5.79 -4.13
CA HIS A 119 -1.25 5.35 -4.73
C HIS A 119 -0.46 4.53 -3.71
N PHE A 120 0.01 3.36 -4.13
CA PHE A 120 0.90 2.52 -3.34
C PHE A 120 1.84 1.74 -4.26
N SER A 121 2.99 1.32 -3.72
CA SER A 121 3.89 0.36 -4.36
C SER A 121 4.17 -0.74 -3.35
N VAL A 122 4.12 -2.00 -3.79
CA VAL A 122 4.40 -3.16 -2.94
C VAL A 122 5.40 -4.07 -3.64
N ALA A 123 6.29 -4.67 -2.86
CA ALA A 123 7.25 -5.65 -3.32
C ALA A 123 7.38 -6.75 -2.26
N LYS A 124 7.76 -7.96 -2.70
CA LYS A 124 8.06 -9.07 -1.79
C LYS A 124 9.45 -8.89 -1.20
N ASP A 125 9.60 -9.12 0.10
CA ASP A 125 10.92 -9.39 0.67
C ASP A 125 11.33 -10.82 0.30
N LEU A 126 12.36 -10.96 -0.54
CA LEU A 126 12.87 -12.24 -0.98
C LEU A 126 13.70 -12.96 0.10
N GLN A 127 14.16 -12.23 1.12
CA GLN A 127 14.90 -12.80 2.25
C GLN A 127 13.96 -13.33 3.35
N ARG A 128 12.77 -12.74 3.47
CA ARG A 128 11.71 -13.17 4.38
C ARG A 128 10.38 -13.32 3.63
N PRO A 129 10.27 -14.35 2.78
CA PRO A 129 9.07 -14.54 1.97
C PRO A 129 7.85 -14.87 2.82
N LEU A 130 6.68 -14.46 2.34
CA LEU A 130 5.40 -14.85 2.91
C LEU A 130 5.18 -16.37 2.82
N ASN A 131 4.53 -16.96 3.82
CA ASN A 131 4.07 -18.35 3.76
C ASN A 131 2.74 -18.41 2.98
N LEU A 132 2.83 -18.63 1.66
CA LEU A 132 1.70 -18.57 0.74
C LEU A 132 0.61 -19.65 0.93
N SER A 133 0.75 -20.55 1.91
CA SER A 133 -0.35 -21.42 2.35
C SER A 133 -1.45 -20.66 3.11
N HIS A 134 -1.18 -19.42 3.51
CA HIS A 134 -2.15 -18.51 4.13
C HIS A 134 -2.63 -17.44 3.15
N GLU A 135 -3.84 -16.90 3.38
CA GLU A 135 -4.30 -15.69 2.72
C GLU A 135 -3.67 -14.46 3.38
N TYR A 136 -3.17 -13.54 2.57
CA TYR A 136 -2.70 -12.22 2.99
C TYR A 136 -3.56 -11.12 2.38
N GLN A 137 -3.96 -10.14 3.19
CA GLN A 137 -4.61 -8.91 2.75
C GLN A 137 -3.63 -7.76 3.00
N LEU A 138 -3.10 -7.18 1.93
CA LEU A 138 -1.90 -6.32 1.98
C LEU A 138 -2.24 -4.82 2.03
N VAL A 139 -3.17 -4.38 1.19
CA VAL A 139 -3.66 -3.00 1.11
C VAL A 139 -5.16 -3.08 0.95
N PHE A 140 -5.92 -2.49 1.88
CA PHE A 140 -7.36 -2.56 1.85
C PHE A 140 -8.02 -1.29 2.37
N LEU A 141 -9.26 -1.09 1.95
CA LEU A 141 -10.15 -0.02 2.41
C LEU A 141 -11.42 -0.67 2.96
N GLU A 142 -11.56 -0.63 4.27
CA GLU A 142 -12.70 -1.14 5.02
C GLU A 142 -13.93 -0.23 4.81
N SER A 143 -15.12 -0.81 4.77
CA SER A 143 -16.37 -0.05 4.81
C SER A 143 -16.58 0.58 6.20
N ASN A 144 -17.26 1.72 6.26
CA ASN A 144 -17.49 2.42 7.54
C ASN A 144 -18.31 1.59 8.56
N ASP A 145 -19.04 0.57 8.10
CA ASP A 145 -19.78 -0.37 8.95
C ASP A 145 -18.95 -1.62 9.35
N PHE A 146 -17.67 -1.68 8.97
CA PHE A 146 -16.74 -2.78 9.22
C PHE A 146 -17.24 -4.15 8.73
N SER A 147 -18.08 -4.16 7.69
CA SER A 147 -18.71 -5.37 7.17
C SER A 147 -18.01 -5.96 5.94
N THR A 148 -17.21 -5.16 5.22
CA THR A 148 -16.46 -5.61 4.05
C THR A 148 -15.33 -4.66 3.67
N ASN A 149 -14.47 -5.11 2.74
CA ASN A 149 -13.47 -4.29 2.08
C ASN A 149 -14.00 -3.77 0.74
N GLN A 150 -14.14 -2.45 0.61
CA GLN A 150 -14.47 -1.80 -0.66
C GLN A 150 -13.39 -2.05 -1.72
N PHE A 151 -12.14 -2.13 -1.27
CA PHE A 151 -10.96 -2.49 -2.05
C PHE A 151 -10.05 -3.36 -1.19
N VAL A 152 -9.47 -4.41 -1.77
CA VAL A 152 -8.42 -5.20 -1.12
C VAL A 152 -7.47 -5.82 -2.15
N LEU A 153 -6.18 -5.69 -1.89
CA LEU A 153 -5.10 -6.42 -2.55
C LEU A 153 -4.74 -7.66 -1.73
N LYS A 154 -4.75 -8.83 -2.36
CA LYS A 154 -4.51 -10.12 -1.74
C LYS A 154 -3.40 -10.92 -2.42
N THR A 155 -2.79 -11.83 -1.67
CA THR A 155 -1.91 -12.89 -2.19
C THR A 155 -1.99 -14.12 -1.27
N GLY A 156 -1.37 -15.23 -1.67
CA GLY A 156 -1.43 -16.51 -0.98
C GLY A 156 -2.67 -17.35 -1.33
N THR A 157 -2.91 -18.38 -0.54
CA THR A 157 -4.05 -19.30 -0.72
C THR A 157 -5.33 -18.65 -0.20
N ILE A 158 -6.16 -18.15 -1.11
CA ILE A 158 -7.38 -17.39 -0.79
C ILE A 158 -8.45 -18.30 -0.19
N LEU A 159 -8.96 -17.96 0.99
CA LEU A 159 -10.01 -18.71 1.67
C LEU A 159 -11.31 -18.64 0.87
N GLY A 160 -11.89 -19.81 0.56
CA GLY A 160 -13.07 -19.92 -0.29
C GLY A 160 -12.82 -19.58 -1.77
N GLY A 161 -11.55 -19.43 -2.17
CA GLY A 161 -11.14 -19.22 -3.55
C GLY A 161 -10.99 -20.53 -4.35
N ASP A 162 -10.54 -20.40 -5.59
CA ASP A 162 -10.20 -21.53 -6.45
C ASP A 162 -8.95 -22.25 -5.92
N ALA A 163 -9.05 -23.55 -5.62
CA ALA A 163 -7.94 -24.35 -5.12
C ALA A 163 -6.81 -24.56 -6.15
N ALA A 164 -7.07 -24.34 -7.44
CA ALA A 164 -6.06 -24.41 -8.50
C ALA A 164 -5.35 -23.06 -8.76
N ALA A 165 -5.76 -22.00 -8.05
CA ALA A 165 -5.18 -20.68 -8.17
C ALA A 165 -3.70 -20.67 -7.75
N ASP A 166 -2.83 -20.04 -8.56
CA ASP A 166 -1.46 -19.75 -8.15
C ASP A 166 -1.47 -18.85 -6.89
N PRO A 167 -0.91 -19.32 -5.76
CA PRO A 167 -0.89 -18.55 -4.52
C PRO A 167 0.16 -17.43 -4.52
N ASP A 168 1.13 -17.42 -5.45
CA ASP A 168 2.08 -16.30 -5.59
C ASP A 168 1.52 -15.14 -6.44
N ALA A 169 0.34 -15.34 -7.04
CA ALA A 169 -0.34 -14.29 -7.78
C ALA A 169 -0.89 -13.20 -6.84
N VAL A 170 -0.72 -11.94 -7.23
CA VAL A 170 -1.38 -10.79 -6.60
C VAL A 170 -2.76 -10.61 -7.21
N ARG A 171 -3.78 -10.43 -6.36
CA ARG A 171 -5.19 -10.36 -6.76
C ARG A 171 -5.82 -9.11 -6.15
N GLN A 172 -6.53 -8.34 -6.97
CA GLN A 172 -7.36 -7.24 -6.50
C GLN A 172 -8.82 -7.68 -6.44
N LYS A 173 -9.49 -7.37 -5.34
CA LYS A 173 -10.94 -7.45 -5.21
C LYS A 173 -11.49 -6.07 -4.88
N SER A 174 -12.58 -5.70 -5.52
CA SER A 174 -13.31 -4.47 -5.21
C SER A 174 -14.79 -4.80 -5.08
N GLU A 175 -15.42 -4.28 -4.03
CA GLU A 175 -16.84 -4.46 -3.77
C GLU A 175 -17.50 -3.09 -3.59
N CYS A 176 -18.33 -2.70 -4.56
CA CYS A 176 -19.22 -1.55 -4.39
C CYS A 176 -20.53 -2.05 -3.78
N LYS A 177 -20.72 -1.83 -2.48
CA LYS A 177 -22.05 -1.92 -1.85
C LYS A 177 -22.78 -0.64 -2.25
N VAL A 178 -23.62 -0.72 -3.28
CA VAL A 178 -24.53 0.39 -3.62
C VAL A 178 -25.56 0.47 -2.49
N GLY A 179 -25.52 1.55 -1.71
CA GLY A 179 -26.48 1.83 -0.65
C GLY A 179 -27.87 2.12 -1.18
#